data_AF-A0A9D9PP61-F1
#
_entry.id   AF-A0A9D9PP61-F1
#
_cell.length_a   1.000
_cell.length_b   1.000
_cell.length_c   1.000
_cell.angle_alpha   90.00
_cell.angle_beta   90.00
_cell.angle_gamma   90.00
#
_symmetry.space_group_name_H-M   'P 1'
#
loop_
_entity.id
_entity.type
_entity.pdbx_description
1 polymer ?
#
loop_
_entity_poly.entity_id
_entity_poly.type
_entity_poly.pdbx_seq_one_letter_code
_entity_poly.pdbx_strand_id
1 'polypeptide(L)'
;MGLFNKKQETEDQIVDRLCGNAGNVVAMFQHVFDTPAGFDSRRAVIFTSSLAGFACHQAVNANKESYQLVTTADGRKFYFGDSVNKYLLESTYSTVGSITAVTDVPFEEIREIVRKCASIIGEEGYTLGGYNPQLLYRETKECWNGIFDNMIARYCMTPSEWPLLFGIVAQNIVSIALEGGAPKEATGKLSAEVMIYMSKLDDDSFLTDGEESI
;
A
#
# COMPACT_ATOMS: atom_id res chain seq x y z
N MET A 1 10.84 -26.70 -31.07
CA MET A 1 10.96 -26.13 -29.71
C MET A 1 9.56 -25.92 -29.19
N GLY A 2 9.15 -26.72 -28.20
CA GLY A 2 7.79 -26.64 -27.65
C GLY A 2 7.59 -25.32 -26.92
N LEU A 3 6.62 -24.53 -27.38
CA LEU A 3 6.03 -23.46 -26.61
C LEU A 3 5.45 -24.10 -25.34
N PHE A 4 6.15 -23.95 -24.21
CA PHE A 4 5.58 -24.27 -22.91
C PHE A 4 4.38 -23.36 -22.72
N ASN A 5 3.19 -23.92 -22.93
CA ASN A 5 1.93 -23.32 -22.57
C ASN A 5 1.92 -23.28 -21.03
N LYS A 6 2.53 -22.25 -20.41
CA LYS A 6 2.42 -22.03 -18.97
C LYS A 6 0.93 -21.88 -18.68
N LYS A 7 0.36 -22.86 -18.00
CA LYS A 7 -1.02 -22.80 -17.52
C LYS A 7 -1.17 -21.51 -16.71
N GLN A 8 -2.13 -20.68 -17.08
CA GLN A 8 -2.42 -19.45 -16.36
C GLN A 8 -2.78 -19.82 -14.91
N GLU A 9 -2.06 -19.25 -13.95
CA GLU A 9 -2.32 -19.45 -12.52
C GLU A 9 -3.69 -18.85 -12.16
N THR A 10 -4.43 -19.50 -11.27
CA THR A 10 -5.60 -18.88 -10.62
C THR A 10 -5.14 -17.85 -9.59
N GLU A 11 -6.03 -16.94 -9.16
CA GLU A 11 -5.70 -15.94 -8.13
C GLU A 11 -5.21 -16.60 -6.84
N ASP A 12 -5.84 -17.68 -6.39
CA ASP A 12 -5.40 -18.47 -5.22
C ASP A 12 -3.98 -19.03 -5.40
N GLN A 13 -3.65 -19.54 -6.60
CA GLN A 13 -2.31 -20.08 -6.87
C GLN A 13 -1.23 -18.98 -6.86
N ILE A 14 -1.58 -17.78 -7.33
CA ILE A 14 -0.72 -16.60 -7.27
C ILE A 14 -0.50 -16.22 -5.80
N VAL A 15 -1.57 -16.12 -5.01
CA VAL A 15 -1.49 -15.77 -3.59
C VAL A 15 -0.64 -16.78 -2.81
N ASP A 16 -0.87 -18.09 -2.99
CA ASP A 16 -0.08 -19.13 -2.34
C ASP A 16 1.42 -19.00 -2.65
N ARG A 17 1.76 -18.75 -3.92
CA ARG A 17 3.13 -18.52 -4.36
C ARG A 17 3.73 -17.26 -3.73
N LEU A 18 2.98 -16.16 -3.68
CA LEU A 18 3.46 -14.91 -3.10
C LEU A 18 3.62 -15.02 -1.57
N CYS A 19 2.69 -15.69 -0.88
CA CYS A 19 2.79 -15.99 0.55
C CYS A 19 4.10 -16.74 0.88
N GLY A 20 4.46 -17.74 0.08
CA GLY A 20 5.72 -18.47 0.23
C GLY A 20 6.99 -17.62 0.08
N ASN A 21 6.88 -16.44 -0.53
CA ASN A 21 8.00 -15.52 -0.78
C ASN A 21 7.98 -14.25 0.09
N ALA A 22 6.82 -13.87 0.63
CA ALA A 22 6.63 -12.66 1.42
C ALA A 22 7.44 -12.65 2.73
N GLY A 23 7.78 -13.83 3.28
CA GLY A 23 8.48 -13.95 4.56
C GLY A 23 9.82 -13.21 4.62
N ASN A 24 10.57 -13.16 3.52
CA ASN A 24 11.83 -12.39 3.48
C ASN A 24 11.59 -10.88 3.57
N VAL A 25 10.49 -10.41 2.98
CA VAL A 25 10.10 -8.99 3.00
C VAL A 25 9.63 -8.60 4.40
N VAL A 26 8.84 -9.47 5.03
CA VAL A 26 8.38 -9.30 6.42
C VAL A 26 9.56 -9.25 7.37
N ALA A 27 10.50 -10.20 7.27
CA ALA A 27 11.70 -10.23 8.11
C ALA A 27 12.57 -8.98 7.95
N MET A 28 12.68 -8.46 6.72
CA MET A 28 13.37 -7.20 6.47
C MET A 28 12.69 -6.03 7.20
N PHE A 29 11.36 -5.92 7.14
CA PHE A 29 10.64 -4.90 7.88
C PHE A 29 10.77 -5.03 9.40
N GLN A 30 10.70 -6.26 9.92
CA GLN A 30 10.95 -6.52 11.33
C GLN A 30 12.33 -6.02 11.75
N HIS A 31 13.36 -6.27 10.93
CA HIS A 31 14.71 -5.78 11.21
C HIS A 31 14.84 -4.25 11.14
N VAL A 32 14.25 -3.62 10.11
CA VAL A 32 14.30 -2.16 9.90
C VAL A 32 13.60 -1.39 11.01
N PHE A 33 12.51 -1.94 11.54
CA PHE A 33 11.73 -1.31 12.61
C PHE A 33 12.02 -1.88 14.00
N ASP A 34 13.05 -2.72 14.13
CA ASP A 34 13.54 -3.13 15.45
C ASP A 34 14.30 -1.97 16.09
N THR A 35 14.00 -1.71 17.36
CA THR A 35 14.66 -0.65 18.13
C THR A 35 15.19 -1.24 19.44
N PRO A 36 16.06 -0.54 20.18
CA PRO A 36 16.48 -0.99 21.51
C PRO A 36 15.31 -1.18 22.49
N ALA A 37 14.16 -0.54 22.24
CA ALA A 37 12.93 -0.68 23.03
C ALA A 37 11.98 -1.77 22.52
N GLY A 38 12.37 -2.49 21.45
CA GLY A 38 11.55 -3.47 20.74
C GLY A 38 11.07 -2.97 19.39
N PHE A 39 10.24 -3.78 18.74
CA PHE A 39 9.68 -3.52 17.41
C PHE A 39 8.71 -2.34 17.42
N ASP A 40 8.99 -1.29 16.63
CA ASP A 40 8.07 -0.16 16.40
C ASP A 40 6.94 -0.58 15.44
N SER A 41 5.97 -1.29 16.01
CA SER A 41 4.85 -1.85 15.28
C SER A 41 4.00 -0.79 14.58
N ARG A 42 3.86 0.40 15.18
CA ARG A 42 3.07 1.49 14.59
C ARG A 42 3.72 2.01 13.32
N ARG A 43 5.03 2.30 13.35
CA ARG A 43 5.75 2.76 12.17
C ARG A 43 5.80 1.68 11.09
N ALA A 44 5.99 0.43 11.48
CA ALA A 44 5.97 -0.70 10.56
C ALA A 44 4.62 -0.86 9.84
N VAL A 45 3.51 -0.76 10.58
CA VAL A 45 2.16 -0.79 10.00
C VAL A 45 1.96 0.35 9.01
N ILE A 46 2.26 1.60 9.41
CA ILE A 46 2.09 2.77 8.53
C ILE A 46 2.91 2.61 7.24
N PHE A 47 4.18 2.19 7.35
CA PHE A 47 5.04 2.10 6.19
C PHE A 47 4.65 0.96 5.23
N THR A 48 4.31 -0.22 5.76
CA THR A 48 3.87 -1.35 4.93
C THR A 48 2.49 -1.12 4.31
N SER A 49 1.57 -0.47 5.03
CA SER A 49 0.31 0.00 4.45
C SER A 49 0.53 1.04 3.36
N SER A 50 1.49 1.94 3.54
CA SER A 50 1.84 2.94 2.53
C SER A 50 2.32 2.29 1.23
N LEU A 51 3.23 1.32 1.34
CA LEU A 51 3.72 0.56 0.19
C LEU A 51 2.63 -0.23 -0.52
N ALA A 52 1.72 -0.87 0.23
CA ALA A 52 0.60 -1.59 -0.36
C ALA A 52 -0.33 -0.65 -1.14
N GLY A 53 -0.65 0.52 -0.59
CA GLY A 53 -1.42 1.55 -1.29
C GLY A 53 -0.71 2.06 -2.55
N PHE A 54 0.58 2.40 -2.42
CA PHE A 54 1.42 2.86 -3.52
C PHE A 54 1.53 1.80 -4.64
N ALA A 55 1.67 0.52 -4.29
CA ALA A 55 1.73 -0.58 -5.24
C ALA A 55 0.48 -0.67 -6.13
N CYS A 56 -0.70 -0.35 -5.61
CA CYS A 56 -1.94 -0.28 -6.40
C CYS A 56 -1.82 0.75 -7.53
N HIS A 57 -1.30 1.94 -7.23
CA HIS A 57 -1.09 2.99 -8.23
C HIS A 57 -0.02 2.58 -9.26
N GLN A 58 1.09 2.02 -8.79
CA GLN A 58 2.17 1.54 -9.66
C GLN A 58 1.73 0.44 -10.62
N ALA A 59 0.88 -0.49 -10.16
CA ALA A 59 0.33 -1.55 -11.00
C ALA A 59 -0.54 -0.99 -12.13
N VAL A 60 -1.41 -0.03 -11.82
CA VAL A 60 -2.25 0.68 -12.81
C VAL A 60 -1.37 1.39 -13.85
N ASN A 61 -0.33 2.11 -13.41
CA ASN A 61 0.60 2.80 -14.31
C ASN A 61 1.35 1.82 -15.22
N ALA A 62 1.90 0.75 -14.65
CA ALA A 62 2.65 -0.26 -15.40
C ALA A 62 1.78 -1.02 -16.42
N ASN A 63 0.52 -1.28 -16.09
CA ASN A 63 -0.44 -1.90 -17.00
C ASN A 63 -1.09 -0.92 -17.98
N LYS A 64 -0.83 0.39 -17.84
CA LYS A 64 -1.47 1.45 -18.63
C LYS A 64 -3.00 1.41 -18.54
N GLU A 65 -3.49 1.08 -17.35
CA GLU A 65 -4.92 1.05 -17.04
C GLU A 65 -5.46 2.48 -16.90
N SER A 66 -6.76 2.67 -17.16
CA SER A 66 -7.38 3.99 -17.13
C SER A 66 -7.65 4.45 -15.70
N TYR A 67 -7.39 5.72 -15.42
CA TYR A 67 -7.75 6.43 -14.20
C TYR A 67 -8.17 7.87 -14.52
N GLN A 68 -8.80 8.51 -13.54
CA GLN A 68 -9.23 9.90 -13.53
C GLN A 68 -8.26 10.72 -12.67
N LEU A 69 -7.90 11.90 -13.17
CA LEU A 69 -7.13 12.89 -12.43
C LEU A 69 -8.07 13.92 -11.82
N VAL A 70 -8.06 14.03 -10.50
CA VAL A 70 -8.73 15.10 -9.76
C VAL A 70 -7.70 16.18 -9.49
N THR A 71 -7.89 17.35 -10.09
CA THR A 71 -7.02 18.51 -9.87
C THR A 71 -7.66 19.44 -8.86
N THR A 72 -6.94 19.74 -7.78
CA THR A 72 -7.37 20.70 -6.77
C THR A 72 -7.18 22.14 -7.25
N ALA A 73 -7.77 23.11 -6.56
CA ALA A 73 -7.72 24.52 -6.96
C ALA A 73 -6.29 25.10 -7.01
N ASP A 74 -5.35 24.52 -6.25
CA ASP A 74 -3.94 24.92 -6.23
C ASP A 74 -3.07 24.16 -7.25
N GLY A 75 -3.66 23.27 -8.05
CA GLY A 75 -2.98 22.57 -9.14
C GLY A 75 -2.42 21.18 -8.78
N ARG A 76 -2.48 20.73 -7.52
CA ARG A 76 -2.12 19.35 -7.17
C ARG A 76 -3.09 18.36 -7.79
N LYS A 77 -2.57 17.22 -8.26
CA LYS A 77 -3.34 16.18 -8.94
C LYS A 77 -3.37 14.89 -8.13
N PHE A 78 -4.54 14.27 -8.06
CA PHE A 78 -4.79 13.03 -7.33
C PHE A 78 -5.47 12.00 -8.23
N TYR A 79 -5.17 10.73 -8.00
CA TYR A 79 -5.47 9.65 -8.94
C TYR A 79 -6.63 8.80 -8.44
N PHE A 80 -7.73 8.76 -9.18
CA PHE A 80 -8.95 8.05 -8.81
C PHE A 80 -9.42 7.13 -9.94
N GLY A 81 -10.17 6.09 -9.62
CA GLY A 81 -10.84 5.27 -10.64
C GLY A 81 -10.86 3.79 -10.32
N ASP A 82 -11.68 3.08 -11.08
CA ASP A 82 -11.99 1.67 -10.86
C ASP A 82 -10.74 0.78 -10.95
N SER A 83 -9.80 1.11 -11.82
CA SER A 83 -8.55 0.33 -11.96
C SER A 83 -7.71 0.30 -10.68
N VAL A 84 -7.61 1.44 -9.96
CA VAL A 84 -6.93 1.48 -8.65
C VAL A 84 -7.78 0.77 -7.60
N ASN A 85 -9.10 1.00 -7.62
CA ASN A 85 -10.02 0.41 -6.66
C ASN A 85 -10.10 -1.12 -6.78
N LYS A 86 -9.89 -1.68 -7.97
CA LYS A 86 -9.77 -3.12 -8.20
C LYS A 86 -8.72 -3.76 -7.30
N TYR A 87 -7.52 -3.19 -7.26
CA TYR A 87 -6.42 -3.68 -6.42
C TYR A 87 -6.60 -3.33 -4.94
N LEU A 88 -7.29 -2.23 -4.65
CA LEU A 88 -7.43 -1.68 -3.30
C LEU A 88 -8.61 -2.28 -2.51
N LEU A 89 -9.76 -2.54 -3.15
CA LEU A 89 -11.05 -2.78 -2.47
C LEU A 89 -11.89 -3.95 -3.02
N GLU A 90 -11.72 -4.35 -4.30
CA GLU A 90 -12.76 -5.15 -4.99
C GLU A 90 -12.60 -6.68 -4.89
N SER A 91 -11.46 -7.17 -4.38
CA SER A 91 -11.21 -8.60 -4.15
C SER A 91 -11.01 -8.89 -2.67
N THR A 92 -11.24 -10.14 -2.26
CA THR A 92 -10.85 -10.62 -0.92
C THR A 92 -9.34 -10.52 -0.72
N TYR A 93 -8.57 -10.63 -1.81
CA TYR A 93 -7.12 -10.46 -1.83
C TYR A 93 -6.67 -9.02 -2.14
N SER A 94 -7.61 -8.06 -2.23
CA SER A 94 -7.24 -6.65 -2.32
C SER A 94 -6.43 -6.21 -1.11
N THR A 95 -5.66 -5.14 -1.23
CA THR A 95 -4.79 -4.68 -0.12
C THR A 95 -5.58 -4.36 1.15
N VAL A 96 -6.75 -3.72 1.04
CA VAL A 96 -7.65 -3.51 2.18
C VAL A 96 -8.30 -4.83 2.62
N GLY A 97 -8.66 -5.70 1.68
CA GLY A 97 -9.16 -7.05 1.96
C GLY A 97 -8.21 -7.83 2.88
N SER A 98 -6.91 -7.86 2.56
CA SER A 98 -5.87 -8.51 3.36
C SER A 98 -5.81 -7.99 4.80
N ILE A 99 -6.00 -6.68 5.01
CA ILE A 99 -6.05 -6.09 6.35
C ILE A 99 -7.33 -6.48 7.08
N THR A 100 -8.49 -6.32 6.44
CA THR A 100 -9.78 -6.63 7.08
C THR A 100 -9.88 -8.09 7.50
N ALA A 101 -9.19 -9.00 6.80
CA ALA A 101 -9.10 -10.42 7.15
C ALA A 101 -8.40 -10.71 8.49
N VAL A 102 -7.57 -9.78 8.99
CA VAL A 102 -6.86 -9.94 10.28
C VAL A 102 -7.33 -8.95 11.34
N THR A 103 -8.01 -7.86 10.97
CA THR A 103 -8.47 -6.83 11.92
C THR A 103 -9.97 -6.83 12.15
N ASP A 104 -10.76 -7.59 11.38
CA ASP A 104 -12.23 -7.63 11.43
C ASP A 104 -12.90 -6.25 11.30
N VAL A 105 -12.23 -5.28 10.68
CA VAL A 105 -12.80 -3.94 10.47
C VAL A 105 -14.01 -4.05 9.53
N PRO A 106 -15.21 -3.63 9.95
CA PRO A 106 -16.41 -3.75 9.14
C PRO A 106 -16.31 -2.96 7.83
N PHE A 107 -16.89 -3.50 6.76
CA PHE A 107 -16.90 -2.86 5.45
C PHE A 107 -17.57 -1.46 5.43
N GLU A 108 -18.53 -1.20 6.32
CA GLU A 108 -19.10 0.14 6.47
C GLU A 108 -18.05 1.15 6.97
N GLU A 109 -17.16 0.75 7.88
CA GLU A 109 -16.09 1.62 8.35
C GLU A 109 -15.05 1.87 7.27
N ILE A 110 -14.74 0.86 6.44
CA ILE A 110 -13.90 1.05 5.25
C ILE A 110 -14.53 2.06 4.30
N ARG A 111 -15.85 2.00 4.07
CA ARG A 111 -16.57 2.98 3.27
C ARG A 111 -16.46 4.39 3.84
N GLU A 112 -16.58 4.55 5.17
CA GLU A 112 -16.37 5.85 5.79
C GLU A 112 -14.94 6.35 5.65
N ILE A 113 -13.93 5.47 5.77
CA ILE A 113 -12.53 5.83 5.54
C ILE A 113 -12.32 6.29 4.10
N VAL A 114 -12.90 5.60 3.10
CA VAL A 114 -12.83 6.02 1.70
C VAL A 114 -13.43 7.41 1.51
N ARG A 115 -14.63 7.67 2.05
CA ARG A 115 -15.28 8.99 1.96
C ARG A 115 -14.45 10.07 2.63
N LYS A 116 -13.94 9.80 3.83
CA LYS A 116 -13.08 10.70 4.60
C LYS A 116 -11.80 11.01 3.83
N CYS A 117 -11.11 9.99 3.31
CA CYS A 117 -9.91 10.18 2.50
C CYS A 117 -10.20 11.05 1.27
N ALA A 118 -11.31 10.78 0.56
CA ALA A 118 -11.70 11.58 -0.60
C ALA A 118 -12.05 13.04 -0.25
N SER A 119 -12.61 13.31 0.94
CA SER A 119 -12.96 14.67 1.35
C SER A 119 -11.77 15.49 1.81
N ILE A 120 -10.77 14.84 2.42
CA ILE A 120 -9.60 15.52 2.99
C ILE A 120 -8.36 15.45 2.10
N ILE A 121 -8.45 14.80 0.94
CA ILE A 121 -7.29 14.65 0.06
C ILE A 121 -6.80 16.03 -0.41
N GLY A 122 -5.52 16.29 -0.18
CA GLY A 122 -4.94 17.60 -0.44
C GLY A 122 -5.21 18.65 0.65
N GLU A 123 -5.93 18.37 1.72
CA GLU A 123 -6.00 19.34 2.83
C GLU A 123 -4.60 19.59 3.43
N GLU A 124 -4.27 20.86 3.65
CA GLU A 124 -3.03 21.25 4.31
C GLU A 124 -3.04 20.78 5.78
N GLY A 125 -1.90 20.26 6.25
CA GLY A 125 -1.74 19.83 7.64
C GLY A 125 -2.40 18.49 8.00
N TYR A 126 -3.10 17.83 7.08
CA TYR A 126 -3.59 16.47 7.31
C TYR A 126 -2.40 15.50 7.48
N THR A 127 -2.56 14.53 8.39
CA THR A 127 -1.52 13.52 8.68
C THR A 127 -2.09 12.11 8.65
N LEU A 128 -1.28 11.17 8.19
CA LEU A 128 -1.58 9.75 8.18
C LEU A 128 -0.99 9.09 9.42
N GLY A 129 -1.81 8.90 10.45
CA GLY A 129 -1.34 8.38 11.73
C GLY A 129 -0.22 9.23 12.34
N GLY A 130 -0.26 10.55 12.16
CA GLY A 130 0.77 11.49 12.63
C GLY A 130 1.95 11.71 11.66
N TYR A 131 1.97 11.05 10.50
CA TYR A 131 2.99 11.25 9.47
C TYR A 131 2.54 12.27 8.43
N ASN A 132 3.46 13.12 8.00
CA ASN A 132 3.26 13.99 6.85
C ASN A 132 3.12 13.12 5.57
N PRO A 133 2.03 13.24 4.79
CA PRO A 133 1.81 12.40 3.61
C PRO A 133 2.87 12.53 2.51
N GLN A 134 3.44 13.73 2.31
CA GLN A 134 4.48 13.97 1.32
C GLN A 134 5.80 13.30 1.69
N LEU A 135 6.20 13.40 2.96
CA LEU A 135 7.38 12.71 3.46
C LEU A 135 7.19 11.19 3.39
N LEU A 136 6.02 10.69 3.83
CA LEU A 136 5.70 9.27 3.75
C LEU A 136 5.71 8.77 2.30
N TYR A 137 5.15 9.52 1.35
CA TYR A 137 5.21 9.21 -0.08
C TYR A 137 6.64 9.14 -0.58
N ARG A 138 7.48 10.13 -0.25
CA ARG A 138 8.89 10.18 -0.67
C ARG A 138 9.65 8.96 -0.16
N GLU A 139 9.57 8.66 1.14
CA GLU A 139 10.23 7.49 1.72
C GLU A 139 9.72 6.18 1.08
N THR A 140 8.41 6.09 0.83
CA THR A 140 7.78 4.93 0.17
C THR A 140 8.32 4.74 -1.24
N LYS A 141 8.41 5.83 -2.01
CA LYS A 141 8.91 5.83 -3.40
C LYS A 141 10.41 5.52 -3.47
N GLU A 142 11.22 6.06 -2.55
CA GLU A 142 12.65 5.75 -2.47
C GLU A 142 12.88 4.26 -2.18
N CYS A 143 12.15 3.71 -1.21
CA CYS A 143 12.17 2.27 -0.93
C CYS A 143 11.68 1.43 -2.12
N TRP A 144 10.65 1.89 -2.82
CA TRP A 144 10.16 1.25 -4.05
C TRP A 144 11.26 1.10 -5.09
N ASN A 145 11.87 2.24 -5.48
CA ASN A 145 12.89 2.31 -6.53
C ASN A 145 14.21 1.62 -6.14
N GLY A 146 14.51 1.53 -4.84
CA GLY A 146 15.76 0.93 -4.35
C GLY A 146 15.65 -0.57 -4.10
N ILE A 147 14.83 -0.94 -3.12
CA ILE A 147 14.80 -2.29 -2.56
C ILE A 147 13.75 -3.15 -3.27
N PHE A 148 12.57 -2.58 -3.52
CA PHE A 148 11.42 -3.37 -3.93
C PHE A 148 11.39 -3.68 -5.42
N ASP A 149 11.96 -2.84 -6.29
CA ASP A 149 12.09 -3.14 -7.73
C ASP A 149 12.79 -4.49 -7.99
N ASN A 150 13.82 -4.83 -7.21
CA ASN A 150 14.49 -6.12 -7.30
C ASN A 150 13.64 -7.28 -6.76
N MET A 151 12.85 -7.04 -5.71
CA MET A 151 11.97 -8.05 -5.12
C MET A 151 10.78 -8.35 -6.01
N ILE A 152 10.10 -7.34 -6.54
CA ILE A 152 8.97 -7.52 -7.47
C ILE A 152 9.45 -8.21 -8.76
N ALA A 153 10.64 -7.88 -9.27
CA ALA A 153 11.20 -8.57 -10.43
C ALA A 153 11.49 -10.06 -10.17
N ARG A 154 11.75 -10.43 -8.92
CA ARG A 154 12.02 -11.83 -8.53
C ARG A 154 10.76 -12.62 -8.22
N TYR A 155 9.80 -12.01 -7.54
CA TYR A 155 8.65 -12.72 -6.95
C TYR A 155 7.35 -12.49 -7.70
N CYS A 156 7.20 -11.41 -8.45
CA CYS A 156 5.97 -11.11 -9.19
C CYS A 156 6.18 -11.38 -10.68
N MET A 157 5.22 -12.04 -11.34
CA MET A 157 5.26 -12.25 -12.79
C MET A 157 4.65 -11.10 -13.58
N THR A 158 3.71 -10.37 -12.97
CA THR A 158 3.02 -9.25 -13.60
C THR A 158 2.84 -8.07 -12.63
N PRO A 159 2.64 -6.84 -13.13
CA PRO A 159 2.36 -5.69 -12.25
C PRO A 159 1.14 -5.85 -11.36
N SER A 160 0.13 -6.58 -11.83
CA SER A 160 -1.08 -6.89 -11.04
C SER A 160 -0.79 -7.71 -9.78
N GLU A 161 0.39 -8.34 -9.66
CA GLU A 161 0.79 -9.09 -8.47
C GLU A 161 1.48 -8.22 -7.41
N TRP A 162 1.92 -7.00 -7.74
CA TRP A 162 2.60 -6.14 -6.78
C TRP A 162 1.69 -5.76 -5.60
N PRO A 163 0.42 -5.33 -5.81
CA PRO A 163 -0.49 -5.03 -4.72
C PRO A 163 -0.77 -6.26 -3.85
N LEU A 164 -0.85 -7.46 -4.45
CA LEU A 164 -1.05 -8.71 -3.71
C LEU A 164 0.14 -8.99 -2.78
N LEU A 165 1.37 -8.90 -3.30
CA LEU A 165 2.58 -9.14 -2.50
C LEU A 165 2.64 -8.17 -1.31
N PHE A 166 2.46 -6.87 -1.55
CA PHE A 166 2.55 -5.88 -0.48
C PHE A 166 1.33 -5.89 0.46
N GLY A 167 0.15 -6.29 -0.02
CA GLY A 167 -1.01 -6.59 0.82
C GLY A 167 -0.74 -7.73 1.80
N ILE A 168 -0.14 -8.83 1.34
CA ILE A 168 0.29 -9.96 2.19
C ILE A 168 1.33 -9.49 3.20
N VAL A 169 2.32 -8.70 2.80
CA VAL A 169 3.35 -8.18 3.71
C VAL A 169 2.74 -7.29 4.78
N ALA A 170 1.85 -6.36 4.40
CA ALA A 170 1.15 -5.50 5.35
C ALA A 170 0.27 -6.30 6.31
N GLN A 171 -0.46 -7.31 5.82
CA GLN A 171 -1.24 -8.22 6.66
C GLN A 171 -0.37 -8.93 7.70
N ASN A 172 0.80 -9.43 7.31
CA ASN A 172 1.72 -10.09 8.24
C ASN A 172 2.27 -9.11 9.30
N ILE A 173 2.65 -7.90 8.91
CA ILE A 173 3.12 -6.88 9.85
C ILE A 173 2.02 -6.44 10.80
N VAL A 174 0.78 -6.30 10.32
CA VAL A 174 -0.39 -6.07 11.17
C VAL A 174 -0.58 -7.22 12.14
N SER A 175 -0.55 -8.49 11.71
CA SER A 175 -0.65 -9.64 12.61
C SER A 175 0.43 -9.61 13.71
N ILE A 176 1.69 -9.33 13.35
CA ILE A 176 2.79 -9.16 14.32
C ILE A 176 2.48 -8.03 15.32
N ALA A 177 1.97 -6.89 14.85
CA ALA A 177 1.57 -5.78 15.71
C ALA A 177 0.45 -6.19 16.69
N LEU A 178 -0.55 -6.94 16.21
CA LEU A 178 -1.66 -7.43 17.03
C LEU A 178 -1.20 -8.43 18.09
N GLU A 179 -0.32 -9.36 17.72
CA GLU A 179 0.33 -10.29 18.66
C GLU A 179 1.15 -9.54 19.72
N GLY A 180 1.76 -8.42 19.35
CA GLY A 180 2.44 -7.49 20.26
C GLY A 180 1.51 -6.61 21.11
N GLY A 181 0.18 -6.76 20.99
CA GLY A 181 -0.81 -6.04 21.79
C GLY A 181 -1.33 -4.74 21.18
N ALA A 182 -1.08 -4.47 19.90
CA ALA A 182 -1.66 -3.32 19.22
C ALA A 182 -3.21 -3.43 19.17
N PRO A 183 -3.97 -2.34 19.36
CA PRO A 183 -5.43 -2.40 19.34
C PRO A 183 -5.94 -2.79 17.95
N LYS A 184 -6.69 -3.90 17.87
CA LYS A 184 -7.11 -4.53 16.61
C LYS A 184 -7.82 -3.59 15.64
N GLU A 185 -8.90 -2.97 16.11
CA GLU A 185 -9.73 -2.08 15.31
C GLU A 185 -8.97 -0.82 14.87
N ALA A 186 -8.26 -0.17 15.79
CA ALA A 186 -7.49 1.05 15.49
C ALA A 186 -6.36 0.78 14.48
N THR A 187 -5.69 -0.37 14.61
CA THR A 187 -4.62 -0.79 13.67
C THR A 187 -5.19 -1.03 12.28
N GLY A 188 -6.36 -1.69 12.18
CA GLY A 188 -7.02 -1.91 10.90
C GLY A 188 -7.49 -0.62 10.24
N LYS A 189 -8.12 0.29 11.00
CA LYS A 189 -8.54 1.61 10.51
C LYS A 189 -7.36 2.44 10.00
N LEU A 190 -6.28 2.49 10.77
CA LEU A 190 -5.05 3.19 10.37
C LEU A 190 -4.46 2.60 9.09
N SER A 191 -4.36 1.27 9.01
CA SER A 191 -3.80 0.59 7.84
C SER A 191 -4.61 0.88 6.58
N ALA A 192 -5.95 0.79 6.68
CA ALA A 192 -6.85 1.08 5.58
C ALA A 192 -6.77 2.55 5.14
N GLU A 193 -6.77 3.50 6.08
CA GLU A 193 -6.64 4.93 5.80
C GLU A 193 -5.35 5.23 5.05
N VAL A 194 -4.22 4.68 5.50
CA VAL A 194 -2.92 4.83 4.84
C VAL A 194 -2.95 4.21 3.44
N MET A 195 -3.39 2.96 3.28
CA MET A 195 -3.46 2.30 1.97
C MET A 195 -4.31 3.09 0.98
N ILE A 196 -5.50 3.52 1.42
CA ILE A 196 -6.44 4.27 0.58
C ILE A 196 -5.81 5.59 0.17
N TYR A 197 -5.30 6.38 1.11
CA TYR A 197 -4.72 7.69 0.81
C TYR A 197 -3.50 7.58 -0.12
N MET A 198 -2.56 6.69 0.21
CA MET A 198 -1.32 6.51 -0.55
C MET A 198 -1.56 5.97 -1.96
N SER A 199 -2.65 5.24 -2.20
CA SER A 199 -3.04 4.78 -3.55
C SER A 199 -3.48 5.90 -4.51
N LYS A 200 -3.67 7.12 -4.01
CA LYS A 200 -4.15 8.27 -4.79
C LYS A 200 -3.04 9.28 -5.09
N LEU A 201 -1.83 9.05 -4.59
CA LEU A 201 -0.71 9.97 -4.66
C LEU A 201 0.26 9.61 -5.78
N ASP A 202 0.82 10.65 -6.39
CA ASP A 202 1.97 10.60 -7.28
C ASP A 202 2.81 11.88 -7.09
N ASP A 203 3.88 12.06 -7.87
CA ASP A 203 4.72 13.27 -7.82
C ASP A 203 3.89 14.55 -8.03
N ASP A 204 2.94 14.53 -8.96
CA ASP A 204 2.03 15.65 -9.26
C ASP A 204 1.03 15.96 -8.12
N SER A 205 0.95 15.11 -7.08
CA SER A 205 0.11 15.33 -5.90
C SER A 205 0.68 16.34 -4.93
N PHE A 206 1.93 16.76 -5.14
CA PHE A 206 2.60 17.73 -4.30
C PHE A 206 2.92 18.97 -5.12
N LEU A 207 2.80 20.14 -4.49
CA LEU A 207 3.35 21.34 -5.09
C LEU A 207 4.86 21.10 -5.21
N THR A 208 5.41 21.36 -6.40
CA THR A 208 6.85 21.46 -6.53
C THR A 208 7.24 22.68 -5.73
N ASP A 209 7.76 22.46 -4.52
CA ASP A 209 8.52 23.49 -3.84
C ASP A 209 9.59 23.89 -4.86
N GLY A 210 9.55 25.15 -5.31
CA GLY A 210 10.63 25.69 -6.11
C GLY A 210 11.92 25.38 -5.36
N GLU A 211 12.77 24.55 -5.95
CA GLU A 211 14.02 24.00 -5.42
C GLU A 211 14.54 24.77 -4.20
N GLU A 212 14.12 24.40 -2.99
CA GLU A 212 14.89 24.77 -1.80
C GLU A 212 16.12 23.87 -1.81
N SER A 213 17.11 24.39 -2.54
CA SER A 213 18.50 23.98 -2.54
C SER A 213 18.99 23.86 -1.09
N ILE A 214 19.47 22.66 -0.75
CA ILE A 214 20.30 22.41 0.43
C ILE A 214 21.62 23.17 0.28
#